data_AF-A0ABD7X096-F1
#
_entry.id   AF-A0ABD7X096-F1
#
_cell.length_a   1.000
_cell.length_b   1.000
_cell.length_c   1.000
_cell.angle_alpha   90.00
_cell.angle_beta   90.00
_cell.angle_gamma   90.00
#
_symmetry.space_group_name_H-M   'P 1'
#
loop_
_entity.id
_entity.type
_entity.pdbx_description
1 polymer ?
#
loop_
_entity_poly.entity_id
_entity_poly.type
_entity_poly.pdbx_seq_one_letter_code
_entity_poly.pdbx_strand_id
1 'polypeptide(L)'
;MFEISDETVRLINKTCKGKKNLKLTVGYLTNSQCVIKVYNESGEIDSSKKYHYEIGSITKTFTVSLLSKYISENKLTPNDSIQKYIKELKKDTYYPTLLRLATHSSGYSGSLPLYKREYFKIILGLIFGGSDLNKNNPLHMDFNKMKMLIESNKLKEVDYSWKYSNFGISLIGYVLGMVSPKGYWTL
;
A
#
# COMPACT_ATOMS: atom_id res chain seq x y z
N MET A 1 33.17 12.94 1.46
CA MET A 1 31.75 13.34 1.52
C MET A 1 31.05 12.55 0.44
N PHE A 2 29.98 11.81 0.74
CA PHE A 2 29.27 11.09 -0.32
C PHE A 2 28.60 12.10 -1.24
N GLU A 3 28.97 12.10 -2.51
CA GLU A 3 28.40 12.98 -3.53
C GLU A 3 27.60 12.17 -4.53
N ILE A 4 26.43 12.71 -4.90
CA ILE A 4 25.61 12.15 -5.97
C ILE A 4 26.38 12.36 -7.28
N SER A 5 26.49 11.33 -8.10
CA SER A 5 27.18 11.45 -9.39
C SER A 5 26.57 12.53 -10.29
N ASP A 6 27.41 13.21 -11.06
CA ASP A 6 26.99 14.24 -12.01
C ASP A 6 25.93 13.72 -13.00
N GLU A 7 26.04 12.46 -13.40
CA GLU A 7 25.04 11.79 -14.24
C GLU A 7 23.67 11.73 -13.56
N THR A 8 23.62 11.36 -12.29
CA THR A 8 22.39 11.30 -11.52
C THR A 8 21.79 12.70 -11.32
N VAL A 9 22.63 13.69 -11.00
CA VAL A 9 22.19 15.10 -10.90
C VAL A 9 21.63 15.59 -12.24
N ARG A 10 22.27 15.25 -13.36
CA ARG A 10 21.77 15.58 -14.70
C ARG A 10 20.40 14.96 -14.98
N LEU A 11 20.17 13.70 -14.60
CA LEU A 11 18.88 13.02 -14.76
C LEU A 11 17.79 13.64 -13.86
N ILE A 12 18.13 13.99 -12.63
CA ILE A 12 17.24 14.71 -11.71
C ILE A 12 16.83 16.05 -12.30
N ASN A 13 17.79 16.88 -12.71
CA ASN A 13 17.52 18.19 -13.29
C ASN A 13 16.68 18.08 -14.58
N LYS A 14 16.97 17.08 -15.43
CA LYS A 14 16.15 16.78 -16.62
C LYS A 14 14.71 16.41 -16.24
N THR A 15 14.52 15.64 -15.17
CA THR A 15 13.21 15.24 -14.68
C THR A 15 12.43 16.44 -14.12
N CYS A 16 13.09 17.36 -13.42
CA CYS A 16 12.47 18.53 -12.82
C CYS A 16 12.17 19.66 -13.82
N LYS A 17 12.93 19.75 -14.91
CA LYS A 17 12.81 20.82 -15.90
C LYS A 17 11.37 21.01 -16.39
N GLY A 18 10.89 22.25 -16.33
CA GLY A 18 9.55 22.66 -16.78
C GLY A 18 8.39 22.27 -15.85
N LYS A 19 8.66 21.68 -14.68
CA LYS A 19 7.64 21.28 -13.69
C LYS A 19 7.62 22.25 -12.50
N LYS A 20 7.00 23.42 -12.70
CA LYS A 20 6.94 24.54 -11.73
C LYS A 20 6.59 24.16 -10.29
N ASN A 21 5.67 23.21 -10.13
CA ASN A 21 5.14 22.81 -8.82
C ASN A 21 5.82 21.55 -8.25
N LEU A 22 6.76 20.94 -8.96
CA LEU A 22 7.42 19.73 -8.49
C LEU A 22 8.44 20.05 -7.39
N LYS A 23 8.39 19.26 -6.31
CA LYS A 23 9.45 19.15 -5.31
C LYS A 23 9.88 17.70 -5.24
N LEU A 24 11.06 17.39 -5.75
CA LEU A 24 11.63 16.05 -5.73
C LEU A 24 12.65 15.96 -4.60
N THR A 25 12.31 15.23 -3.54
CA THR A 25 13.26 14.90 -2.46
C THR A 25 13.94 13.58 -2.78
N VAL A 26 15.27 13.55 -2.76
CA VAL A 26 16.06 12.35 -3.00
C VAL A 26 16.94 12.08 -1.78
N GLY A 27 16.71 10.93 -1.15
CA GLY A 27 17.52 10.42 -0.04
C GLY A 27 18.45 9.32 -0.53
N TYR A 28 19.73 9.43 -0.17
CA TYR A 28 20.76 8.43 -0.46
C TYR A 28 21.30 7.90 0.86
N LEU A 29 21.28 6.58 1.02
CA LEU A 29 21.85 5.89 2.16
C LEU A 29 22.99 5.00 1.67
N THR A 30 24.20 5.30 2.08
CA THR A 30 25.39 4.48 1.80
C THR A 30 26.15 4.25 3.10
N ASN A 31 26.32 2.99 3.50
CA ASN A 31 26.83 2.62 4.83
C ASN A 31 26.02 3.33 5.93
N SER A 32 26.68 4.15 6.77
CA SER A 32 26.07 4.96 7.82
C SER A 32 25.77 6.40 7.39
N GLN A 33 26.06 6.78 6.14
CA GLN A 33 25.88 8.13 5.64
C GLN A 33 24.53 8.28 4.95
N CYS A 34 23.74 9.24 5.41
CA CYS A 34 22.48 9.64 4.80
C CYS A 34 22.62 11.07 4.25
N VAL A 35 22.32 11.24 2.97
CA VAL A 35 22.26 12.54 2.30
C VAL A 35 20.84 12.75 1.78
N ILE A 36 20.22 13.87 2.14
CA ILE A 36 18.91 14.27 1.64
C ILE A 36 19.08 15.57 0.87
N LYS A 37 18.65 15.55 -0.39
CA LYS A 37 18.64 16.73 -1.26
C LYS A 37 17.27 16.94 -1.85
N VAL A 38 16.92 18.20 -2.09
CA VAL A 38 15.63 18.58 -2.65
C VAL A 38 15.86 19.34 -3.94
N TYR A 39 15.06 19.03 -4.97
CA TYR A 39 15.16 19.61 -6.30
C TYR A 39 13.81 20.18 -6.74
N ASN A 40 13.85 21.27 -7.49
CA ASN A 40 12.73 21.80 -8.26
C ASN A 40 13.15 22.06 -9.71
N GLU A 41 12.31 22.76 -10.49
CA GLU A 41 12.64 23.07 -11.88
C GLU A 41 13.92 23.88 -12.10
N SER A 42 14.40 24.58 -11.07
CA SER A 42 15.61 25.42 -11.10
C SER A 42 16.88 24.69 -10.65
N GLY A 43 16.77 23.43 -10.17
CA GLY A 43 17.88 22.65 -9.65
C GLY A 43 17.74 22.32 -8.17
N GLU A 44 18.88 22.14 -7.49
CA GLU A 44 18.94 21.88 -6.04
C GLU A 44 18.45 23.10 -5.25
N ILE A 45 17.65 22.86 -4.20
CA ILE A 45 17.14 23.88 -3.29
C ILE A 45 17.43 23.48 -1.84
N ASP A 46 17.21 24.41 -0.91
CA ASP A 46 17.39 24.16 0.51
C ASP A 46 16.66 22.89 1.01
N SER A 47 17.43 21.98 1.59
CA SER A 47 16.99 20.70 2.13
C SER A 47 16.64 20.76 3.63
N SER A 48 16.77 21.92 4.27
CA SER A 48 16.31 22.12 5.65
C SER A 48 14.79 22.01 5.78
N LYS A 49 14.07 22.38 4.71
CA LYS A 49 12.62 22.27 4.65
C LYS A 49 12.18 20.82 4.45
N LYS A 50 11.38 20.31 5.40
CA LYS A 50 10.76 18.99 5.31
C LYS A 50 9.50 19.04 4.43
N TYR A 51 9.38 18.06 3.56
CA TYR A 51 8.23 17.85 2.70
C TYR A 51 7.58 16.51 3.03
N HIS A 52 6.26 16.48 3.04
CA HIS A 52 5.47 15.27 3.21
C HIS A 52 4.89 14.86 1.86
N TYR A 53 5.00 13.58 1.54
CA TYR A 53 4.58 13.02 0.27
C TYR A 53 3.66 11.83 0.50
N GLU A 54 2.63 11.72 -0.33
CA GLU A 54 1.92 10.46 -0.46
C GLU A 54 2.83 9.46 -1.18
N ILE A 55 3.14 8.34 -0.52
CA ILE A 55 4.06 7.32 -1.04
C ILE A 55 3.34 6.17 -1.76
N GLY A 56 2.01 6.25 -1.85
CA GLY A 56 1.16 5.28 -2.54
C GLY A 56 1.44 3.83 -2.11
N SER A 57 1.74 2.98 -3.09
CA SER A 57 1.89 1.53 -2.84
C SER A 57 3.18 1.15 -2.11
N ILE A 58 4.11 2.08 -1.88
CA ILE A 58 5.23 1.85 -0.95
C ILE A 58 4.71 1.51 0.44
N THR A 59 3.54 2.04 0.85
CA THR A 59 2.84 1.70 2.11
C THR A 59 2.69 0.20 2.34
N LYS A 60 2.54 -0.62 1.28
CA LYS A 60 2.40 -2.08 1.41
C LYS A 60 3.61 -2.73 2.05
N THR A 61 4.81 -2.17 1.82
CA THR A 61 6.05 -2.66 2.42
C THR A 61 6.00 -2.53 3.94
N PHE A 62 5.43 -1.45 4.46
CA PHE A 62 5.21 -1.27 5.90
C PHE A 62 4.19 -2.26 6.44
N THR A 63 3.05 -2.43 5.76
CA THR A 63 2.03 -3.42 6.15
C THR A 63 2.58 -4.84 6.23
N VAL A 64 3.34 -5.27 5.21
CA VAL A 64 3.93 -6.62 5.16
C VAL A 64 5.12 -6.77 6.11
N SER A 65 5.87 -5.69 6.37
CA SER A 65 6.92 -5.69 7.41
C SER A 65 6.31 -5.88 8.81
N LEU A 66 5.18 -5.23 9.08
CA LEU A 66 4.44 -5.42 10.34
C LEU A 66 3.87 -6.85 10.46
N LEU A 67 3.35 -7.41 9.37
CA LEU A 67 2.99 -8.83 9.31
C LEU A 67 4.19 -9.73 9.63
N SER A 68 5.35 -9.46 9.03
CA SER A 68 6.59 -10.22 9.25
C SER A 68 7.03 -10.16 10.70
N LYS A 69 6.93 -8.99 11.34
CA LYS A 69 7.18 -8.81 12.78
C LYS A 69 6.22 -9.64 13.64
N TYR A 70 4.93 -9.66 13.32
CA TYR A 70 3.95 -10.44 14.08
C TYR A 70 4.18 -11.95 13.93
N ILE A 71 4.61 -12.38 12.74
CA ILE A 71 5.05 -13.77 12.51
C ILE A 71 6.29 -14.08 13.35
N SER A 72 7.31 -13.21 13.36
CA SER A 72 8.52 -13.44 14.16
C SER A 72 8.26 -13.48 15.66
N GLU A 73 7.21 -12.80 16.12
CA GLU A 73 6.73 -12.81 17.50
C GLU A 73 5.76 -13.96 17.81
N ASN A 74 5.56 -14.91 16.88
CA ASN A 74 4.63 -16.03 17.00
C ASN A 74 3.16 -15.62 17.24
N LYS A 75 2.77 -14.39 16.89
CA LYS A 75 1.38 -13.90 17.01
C LYS A 75 0.52 -14.30 15.81
N LEU A 76 1.15 -14.53 14.66
CA LEU A 76 0.52 -14.94 13.40
C LEU A 76 1.37 -16.04 12.75
N THR A 77 0.75 -16.90 11.93
CA THR A 77 1.49 -17.87 11.09
C THR A 77 1.25 -17.55 9.61
N PRO A 78 2.27 -17.65 8.72
CA PRO A 78 2.10 -17.36 7.29
C PRO A 78 0.98 -18.18 6.63
N ASN A 79 0.78 -19.41 7.07
CA ASN A 79 -0.20 -20.35 6.53
C ASN A 79 -1.59 -20.21 7.14
N ASP A 80 -1.81 -19.27 8.06
CA ASP A 80 -3.14 -19.03 8.60
C ASP A 80 -4.05 -18.46 7.51
N SER A 81 -5.22 -19.08 7.34
CA SER A 81 -6.32 -18.49 6.56
C SER A 81 -6.85 -17.23 7.27
N ILE A 82 -7.26 -16.21 6.52
CA ILE A 82 -7.89 -15.01 7.09
C ILE A 82 -9.15 -15.32 7.91
N GLN A 83 -9.86 -16.42 7.61
CA GLN A 83 -11.03 -16.86 8.38
C GLN A 83 -10.68 -17.21 9.83
N LYS A 84 -9.41 -17.54 10.12
CA LYS A 84 -8.95 -17.72 11.50
C LYS A 84 -9.16 -16.46 12.34
N TYR A 85 -9.06 -15.28 11.74
CA TYR A 85 -9.12 -13.98 12.41
C TYR A 85 -10.46 -13.25 12.18
N ILE A 86 -11.11 -13.49 11.04
CA ILE A 86 -12.39 -12.89 10.68
C ILE A 86 -13.48 -13.97 10.81
N LYS A 87 -14.02 -14.14 12.01
CA LYS A 87 -14.90 -15.27 12.36
C LYS A 87 -16.29 -15.20 11.76
N GLU A 88 -16.72 -14.03 11.32
CA GLU A 88 -18.03 -13.76 10.74
C GLU A 88 -18.11 -14.19 9.27
N LEU A 89 -16.99 -14.55 8.64
CA LEU A 89 -16.96 -15.10 7.29
C LEU A 89 -17.69 -16.45 7.24
N LYS A 90 -18.36 -16.72 6.12
CA LYS A 90 -19.08 -17.99 5.89
C LYS A 90 -18.17 -19.19 6.11
N LYS A 91 -18.70 -20.21 6.78
CA LYS A 91 -18.04 -21.52 6.90
C LYS A 91 -18.02 -22.23 5.54
N ASP A 92 -17.22 -23.29 5.46
CA ASP A 92 -17.13 -24.18 4.28
C ASP A 92 -16.80 -23.45 2.96
N THR A 93 -16.08 -22.32 3.07
CA THR A 93 -15.58 -21.52 1.95
C THR A 93 -14.06 -21.38 2.10
N TYR A 94 -13.34 -21.55 0.99
CA TYR A 94 -11.89 -21.32 0.99
C TYR A 94 -11.58 -19.82 1.06
N TYR A 95 -10.68 -19.47 1.99
CA TYR A 95 -10.12 -18.13 2.11
C TYR A 95 -8.59 -18.20 2.15
N PRO A 96 -7.89 -17.29 1.44
CA PRO A 96 -6.46 -17.36 1.26
C PRO A 96 -5.69 -17.18 2.58
N THR A 97 -4.47 -17.73 2.59
CA THR A 97 -3.53 -17.57 3.70
C THR A 97 -2.89 -16.19 3.71
N LEU A 98 -2.35 -15.77 4.87
CA LEU A 98 -1.60 -14.51 5.00
C LEU A 98 -0.41 -14.45 4.02
N LEU A 99 0.29 -15.57 3.80
CA LEU A 99 1.37 -15.67 2.83
C LEU A 99 0.88 -15.40 1.41
N ARG A 100 -0.19 -16.08 0.98
CA ARG A 100 -0.77 -15.90 -0.38
C ARG A 100 -1.22 -14.46 -0.62
N LEU A 101 -1.71 -13.78 0.41
CA LEU A 101 -2.05 -12.35 0.34
C LEU A 101 -0.80 -11.48 0.21
N ALA A 102 0.23 -11.74 1.01
CA ALA A 102 1.46 -10.94 1.04
C ALA A 102 2.27 -11.05 -0.25
N THR A 103 2.22 -12.21 -0.90
CA THR A 103 2.93 -12.50 -2.16
C THR A 103 2.09 -12.27 -3.40
N HIS A 104 0.90 -11.69 -3.27
CA HIS A 104 0.00 -11.44 -4.41
C HIS A 104 -0.37 -12.71 -5.20
N SER A 105 -0.50 -13.86 -4.52
CA SER A 105 -0.88 -15.17 -5.11
C SER A 105 -2.17 -15.72 -4.51
N SER A 106 -3.02 -14.86 -3.96
CA SER A 106 -4.28 -15.25 -3.32
C SER A 106 -5.43 -15.49 -4.30
N GLY A 107 -5.28 -15.11 -5.57
CA GLY A 107 -6.35 -15.12 -6.57
C GLY A 107 -7.20 -13.84 -6.60
N TYR A 108 -7.02 -12.91 -5.66
CA TYR A 108 -7.65 -11.59 -5.72
C TYR A 108 -7.04 -10.75 -6.84
N SER A 109 -7.87 -10.02 -7.59
CA SER A 109 -7.40 -9.14 -8.67
C SER A 109 -6.81 -7.82 -8.16
N GLY A 110 -6.04 -7.16 -9.05
CA GLY A 110 -5.56 -5.78 -8.85
C GLY A 110 -6.67 -4.74 -8.88
N SER A 111 -7.73 -5.03 -9.63
CA SER A 111 -9.02 -4.38 -9.47
C SER A 111 -9.65 -4.86 -8.15
N LEU A 112 -9.87 -3.94 -7.21
CA LEU A 112 -10.84 -4.12 -6.14
C LEU A 112 -12.19 -4.59 -6.71
N PRO A 113 -12.95 -5.43 -5.99
CA PRO A 113 -14.28 -5.85 -6.44
C PRO A 113 -15.34 -4.73 -6.27
N LEU A 114 -15.06 -3.53 -6.78
CA LEU A 114 -15.93 -2.36 -6.75
C LEU A 114 -16.81 -2.29 -8.01
N TYR A 115 -17.93 -1.58 -7.90
CA TYR A 115 -18.80 -1.29 -9.04
C TYR A 115 -18.13 -0.32 -10.04
N LYS A 116 -18.49 -0.40 -11.33
CA LYS A 116 -17.96 0.50 -12.38
C LYS A 116 -18.06 1.99 -12.01
N ARG A 117 -19.13 2.39 -11.32
CA ARG A 117 -19.33 3.77 -10.84
C ARG A 117 -18.32 4.18 -9.76
N GLU A 118 -17.94 3.26 -8.87
CA GLU A 118 -16.93 3.51 -7.84
C GLU A 118 -15.53 3.65 -8.46
N TYR A 119 -15.22 2.82 -9.45
CA TYR A 119 -14.00 2.96 -10.25
C TYR A 119 -13.90 4.30 -10.95
N PHE A 120 -15.00 4.72 -11.61
CA PHE A 120 -15.07 6.00 -12.29
C PHE A 120 -14.81 7.16 -11.31
N LYS A 121 -15.38 7.10 -10.10
CA LYS A 121 -15.13 8.11 -9.04
C LYS A 121 -13.67 8.15 -8.60
N ILE A 122 -13.01 6.99 -8.40
CA ILE A 122 -11.57 6.95 -8.06
C ILE A 122 -10.75 7.60 -9.17
N ILE A 123 -10.98 7.19 -10.43
CA ILE A 123 -10.22 7.70 -11.58
C ILE A 123 -10.44 9.21 -11.75
N LEU A 124 -11.67 9.69 -11.61
CA LEU A 124 -11.99 11.11 -11.70
C LEU A 124 -11.30 11.92 -10.59
N GLY A 125 -11.30 11.39 -9.35
CA GLY A 125 -10.61 12.02 -8.22
C GLY A 125 -9.09 12.12 -8.43
N LEU A 126 -8.47 11.08 -8.98
CA LEU A 126 -7.03 11.06 -9.29
C LEU A 126 -6.64 12.02 -10.42
N ILE A 127 -7.49 12.17 -11.45
CA ILE A 127 -7.20 13.00 -12.62
C ILE A 127 -7.46 14.49 -12.33
N PHE A 128 -8.57 14.80 -11.67
CA PHE A 128 -9.05 16.18 -11.53
C PHE A 128 -8.76 16.80 -10.17
N GLY A 129 -8.06 16.08 -9.26
CA GLY A 129 -7.71 16.59 -7.93
C GLY A 129 -8.94 17.02 -7.12
N GLY A 130 -10.08 16.36 -7.34
CA GLY A 130 -11.40 16.90 -7.00
C GLY A 130 -12.27 15.96 -6.18
N SER A 131 -12.88 16.54 -5.15
CA SER A 131 -13.81 15.99 -4.14
C SER A 131 -13.15 15.44 -2.87
N ASP A 132 -13.83 15.70 -1.75
CA ASP A 132 -13.50 15.22 -0.41
C ASP A 132 -13.40 13.69 -0.42
N LEU A 133 -12.19 13.19 -0.67
CA LEU A 133 -11.86 11.76 -0.61
C LEU A 133 -12.15 11.17 0.78
N ASN A 134 -12.47 11.96 1.80
CA ASN A 134 -12.92 11.42 3.07
C ASN A 134 -14.41 11.06 3.11
N LYS A 135 -15.27 11.70 2.31
CA LYS A 135 -16.73 11.51 2.41
C LYS A 135 -17.27 10.34 1.59
N ASN A 136 -16.61 9.96 0.49
CA ASN A 136 -17.14 8.96 -0.46
C ASN A 136 -16.06 8.11 -1.14
N ASN A 137 -14.87 7.98 -0.55
CA ASN A 137 -13.83 7.15 -1.13
C ASN A 137 -14.20 5.67 -1.00
N PRO A 138 -14.40 4.94 -2.11
CA PRO A 138 -14.78 3.53 -2.05
C PRO A 138 -13.68 2.63 -1.46
N LEU A 139 -12.47 3.17 -1.25
CA LEU A 139 -11.36 2.55 -0.52
C LEU A 139 -11.51 2.66 1.01
N HIS A 140 -12.29 3.62 1.52
CA HIS A 140 -12.72 3.61 2.91
C HIS A 140 -13.79 2.52 3.06
N MET A 141 -13.34 1.37 3.55
CA MET A 141 -14.12 0.15 3.63
C MET A 141 -14.37 -0.18 5.10
N ASP A 142 -15.62 -0.12 5.51
CA ASP A 142 -16.02 -0.69 6.80
C ASP A 142 -16.02 -2.22 6.73
N PHE A 143 -16.24 -2.85 7.88
CA PHE A 143 -16.25 -4.30 7.97
C PHE A 143 -17.33 -4.94 7.09
N ASN A 144 -18.52 -4.36 7.02
CA ASN A 144 -19.64 -4.93 6.25
C ASN A 144 -19.33 -4.96 4.75
N LYS A 145 -18.78 -3.86 4.21
CA LYS A 145 -18.33 -3.79 2.84
C LYS A 145 -17.18 -4.76 2.60
N MET A 146 -16.20 -4.83 3.50
CA MET A 146 -15.09 -5.79 3.39
C MET A 146 -15.58 -7.24 3.34
N LYS A 147 -16.45 -7.63 4.27
CA LYS A 147 -17.07 -8.95 4.34
C LYS A 147 -17.83 -9.27 3.05
N MET A 148 -18.65 -8.34 2.56
CA MET A 148 -19.37 -8.49 1.30
C MET A 148 -18.40 -8.72 0.12
N LEU A 149 -17.30 -7.98 0.05
CA LEU A 149 -16.29 -8.13 -1.01
C LEU A 149 -15.52 -9.45 -0.91
N ILE A 150 -15.19 -9.89 0.31
CA ILE A 150 -14.56 -11.21 0.54
C ILE A 150 -15.51 -12.32 0.06
N GLU A 151 -16.77 -12.29 0.47
CA GLU A 151 -17.74 -13.37 0.21
C GLU A 151 -18.29 -13.38 -1.23
N SER A 152 -18.36 -12.23 -1.89
CA SER A 152 -18.77 -12.15 -3.30
C SER A 152 -17.67 -12.65 -4.25
N ASN A 153 -16.41 -12.66 -3.80
CA ASN A 153 -15.27 -13.10 -4.58
C ASN A 153 -14.85 -14.51 -4.16
N LYS A 154 -15.64 -15.51 -4.57
CA LYS A 154 -15.40 -16.92 -4.24
C LYS A 154 -14.11 -17.42 -4.90
N LEU A 155 -13.13 -17.75 -4.08
CA LEU A 155 -11.86 -18.34 -4.48
C LEU A 155 -11.92 -19.87 -4.34
N LYS A 156 -11.02 -20.54 -5.06
CA LYS A 156 -10.78 -21.98 -4.96
C LYS A 156 -9.44 -22.22 -4.28
N GLU A 157 -9.31 -23.36 -3.62
CA GLU A 157 -8.02 -23.80 -3.08
C GLU A 157 -7.14 -24.35 -4.20
N VAL A 158 -6.53 -23.43 -4.94
CA VAL A 158 -5.61 -23.73 -6.04
C VAL A 158 -4.41 -22.79 -5.98
N ASP A 159 -3.34 -23.13 -6.68
CA ASP A 159 -2.18 -22.26 -6.81
C ASP A 159 -2.43 -21.23 -7.91
N TYR A 160 -2.90 -20.06 -7.49
CA TYR A 160 -3.06 -18.93 -8.38
C TYR A 160 -1.70 -18.36 -8.79
N SER A 161 -1.60 -17.95 -10.05
CA SER A 161 -0.45 -17.16 -10.52
C SER A 161 -0.39 -15.80 -9.82
N TRP A 162 0.80 -15.21 -9.80
CA TRP A 162 1.00 -13.88 -9.26
C TRP A 162 0.08 -12.86 -9.94
N LYS A 163 -0.63 -12.09 -9.13
CA LYS A 163 -1.46 -10.97 -9.56
C LYS A 163 -1.50 -9.92 -8.47
N TYR A 164 -0.87 -8.77 -8.74
CA TYR A 164 -0.90 -7.61 -7.86
C TYR A 164 -2.31 -7.35 -7.32
N SER A 165 -2.46 -7.17 -6.01
CA SER A 165 -3.76 -6.97 -5.37
C SER A 165 -3.66 -5.97 -4.22
N ASN A 166 -4.33 -4.82 -4.38
CA ASN A 166 -4.55 -3.90 -3.27
C ASN A 166 -5.45 -4.53 -2.20
N PHE A 167 -6.52 -5.22 -2.63
CA PHE A 167 -7.46 -5.87 -1.72
C PHE A 167 -6.77 -6.90 -0.83
N GLY A 168 -5.91 -7.73 -1.42
CA GLY A 168 -5.18 -8.74 -0.66
C GLY A 168 -4.34 -8.13 0.48
N ILE A 169 -3.65 -7.01 0.21
CA ILE A 169 -2.87 -6.31 1.24
C ILE A 169 -3.78 -5.62 2.27
N SER A 170 -4.91 -5.05 1.85
CA SER A 170 -5.90 -4.48 2.78
C SER A 170 -6.43 -5.51 3.78
N LEU A 171 -6.62 -6.77 3.36
CA LEU A 171 -7.02 -7.86 4.25
C LEU A 171 -5.93 -8.19 5.28
N ILE A 172 -4.65 -8.11 4.91
CA ILE A 172 -3.55 -8.23 5.89
C ILE A 172 -3.63 -7.11 6.92
N GLY A 173 -3.80 -5.85 6.47
CA GLY A 173 -3.95 -4.71 7.37
C GLY A 173 -5.13 -4.88 8.34
N TYR A 174 -6.25 -5.41 7.85
CA TYR A 174 -7.42 -5.72 8.69
C TYR A 174 -7.11 -6.81 9.73
N VAL A 175 -6.50 -7.92 9.33
CA VAL A 175 -6.09 -9.00 10.25
C VAL A 175 -5.13 -8.48 11.33
N LEU A 176 -4.13 -7.67 10.94
CA LEU A 176 -3.21 -7.04 11.89
C LEU A 176 -3.96 -6.14 12.89
N GLY A 177 -4.96 -5.40 12.42
CA GLY A 177 -5.85 -4.62 13.26
C GLY A 177 -6.66 -5.48 14.25
N MET A 178 -7.16 -6.65 13.82
CA MET A 178 -7.91 -7.57 14.68
C MET A 178 -7.05 -8.23 15.76
N VAL A 179 -5.79 -8.50 15.47
CA VAL A 179 -4.84 -9.09 16.44
C VAL A 179 -4.23 -8.02 17.36
N SER A 180 -4.35 -6.74 17.01
CA SER A 180 -3.88 -5.61 17.81
C SER A 180 -4.94 -5.11 18.80
N PRO A 181 -4.61 -4.92 20.09
CA PRO A 181 -5.53 -4.30 21.04
C PRO A 181 -5.82 -2.81 20.73
N LYS A 182 -5.03 -2.16 19.87
CA LYS A 182 -5.16 -0.73 19.54
C LYS A 182 -5.62 -0.47 18.09
N GLY A 183 -5.85 -1.52 17.29
CA GLY A 183 -6.16 -1.43 15.85
C GLY A 183 -4.92 -1.18 14.98
N TYR A 184 -5.07 -1.14 13.65
CA TYR A 184 -3.95 -1.09 12.68
C TYR A 184 -3.19 0.24 12.69
N TRP A 185 -3.88 1.38 12.80
CA TRP A 185 -3.30 2.72 12.64
C TRP A 185 -2.41 3.19 13.80
N THR A 186 -2.33 2.39 14.87
CA THR A 186 -1.63 2.69 16.11
C THR A 186 -0.48 1.70 16.40
N LEU A 187 -0.19 0.82 15.43
CA LEU A 187 0.86 -0.22 15.48
C LEU A 187 2.22 0.26 15.01
#